data_AF-A0A4R5M8E2-F1
#
_entry.id   AF-A0A4R5M8E2-F1
#
_cell.length_a   1.000
_cell.length_b   1.000
_cell.length_c   1.000
_cell.angle_alpha   90.00
_cell.angle_beta   90.00
_cell.angle_gamma   90.00
#
_symmetry.space_group_name_H-M   'P 1'
#
loop_
_entity.id
_entity.type
_entity.pdbx_description
1 polymer ?
#
loop_
_entity_poly.entity_id
_entity_poly.type
_entity_poly.pdbx_seq_one_letter_code
_entity_poly.pdbx_strand_id
1 'polypeptide(L)'
;MALAAAGGCSSLSPTQRAAANTVAAAHDSYIAGDYPRTIQLLRNSNAVEDGDRPTQIEAHKLMAFSYCVTNRVAQCRAEFEAILRLDPHFELTAAEKGHPIWGPAFDAARRKVAPS
;
A
#
# COMPACT_ATOMS: atom_id res chain seq x y z
N MET A 1 -21.37 -37.28 -13.34
CA MET A 1 -20.45 -36.72 -14.36
C MET A 1 -21.24 -35.67 -15.12
N ALA A 2 -20.90 -34.38 -15.16
CA ALA A 2 -19.60 -33.74 -15.00
C ALA A 2 -19.72 -32.38 -14.27
N LEU A 3 -18.62 -32.00 -13.61
CA LEU A 3 -18.35 -30.67 -13.09
C LEU A 3 -18.09 -29.68 -14.24
N ALA A 4 -18.50 -28.43 -14.06
CA ALA A 4 -17.81 -27.28 -14.64
C ALA A 4 -17.92 -26.09 -13.66
N ALA A 5 -16.81 -25.83 -12.97
CA ALA A 5 -16.52 -24.58 -12.29
C ALA A 5 -15.67 -23.72 -13.23
N ALA A 6 -16.03 -22.45 -13.40
CA ALA A 6 -15.17 -21.33 -13.82
C ALA A 6 -15.99 -20.06 -13.59
N GLY A 7 -15.72 -19.25 -12.57
CA GLY A 7 -14.51 -18.46 -12.43
C GLY A 7 -14.88 -17.02 -12.80
N GLY A 8 -15.49 -16.31 -11.86
CA GLY A 8 -15.86 -14.91 -12.06
C GLY A 8 -14.60 -14.08 -12.32
N CYS A 9 -14.46 -13.58 -13.54
CA CYS A 9 -13.53 -12.48 -13.80
C CYS A 9 -14.05 -11.30 -13.00
N SER A 10 -13.35 -10.92 -11.92
CA SER A 10 -13.60 -9.66 -11.22
C SER A 10 -13.35 -8.51 -12.19
N SER A 11 -14.38 -8.10 -12.94
CA SER A 11 -14.30 -6.92 -13.78
C SER A 11 -14.22 -5.70 -12.87
N LEU A 12 -13.01 -5.22 -12.62
CA LEU A 12 -12.79 -4.00 -11.86
C LEU A 12 -13.64 -2.86 -12.46
N SER A 13 -14.31 -2.12 -11.59
CA SER A 13 -15.06 -0.93 -11.98
C SER A 13 -14.13 0.08 -12.70
N PRO A 14 -14.67 1.01 -13.49
CA PRO A 14 -13.85 2.07 -14.10
C PRO A 14 -12.97 2.80 -13.08
N THR A 15 -13.51 3.09 -11.89
CA THR A 15 -12.77 3.76 -10.81
C THR A 15 -11.68 2.88 -10.23
N GLN A 16 -11.94 1.58 -10.00
CA GLN A 16 -10.92 0.63 -9.55
C GLN A 16 -9.79 0.46 -10.57
N ARG A 17 -10.10 0.49 -11.88
CA ARG A 17 -9.08 0.49 -12.93
C ARG A 17 -8.24 1.76 -12.92
N ALA A 18 -8.86 2.92 -12.71
CA ALA A 18 -8.13 4.18 -12.59
C ALA A 18 -7.21 4.19 -11.35
N ALA A 19 -7.69 3.66 -10.22
CA ALA A 19 -6.89 3.45 -9.01
C ALA A 19 -5.68 2.53 -9.29
N ALA A 20 -5.91 1.37 -9.89
CA ALA A 20 -4.84 0.43 -10.25
C ALA A 20 -3.80 1.04 -11.19
N ASN A 21 -4.23 1.79 -12.21
CA ASN A 21 -3.32 2.50 -13.11
C ASN A 21 -2.50 3.57 -12.38
N THR A 22 -3.09 4.23 -11.39
CA THR A 22 -2.38 5.23 -10.58
C THR A 22 -1.32 4.57 -9.70
N VAL A 23 -1.66 3.44 -9.07
CA VAL A 23 -0.71 2.65 -8.29
C VAL A 23 0.43 2.14 -9.17
N ALA A 24 0.15 1.67 -10.38
CA ALA A 24 1.18 1.25 -11.33
C ALA A 24 2.15 2.40 -11.66
N ALA A 25 1.64 3.59 -11.99
CA ALA A 25 2.47 4.76 -12.26
C ALA A 25 3.28 5.23 -11.03
N ALA A 26 2.71 5.10 -9.83
CA ALA A 26 3.39 5.40 -8.58
C ALA A 26 4.51 4.39 -8.30
N HIS A 27 4.26 3.11 -8.55
CA HIS A 27 5.26 2.05 -8.43
C HIS A 27 6.43 2.26 -9.39
N ASP A 28 6.17 2.64 -10.64
CA ASP A 28 7.23 2.98 -11.61
C ASP A 28 8.08 4.16 -11.11
N SER A 29 7.44 5.19 -10.54
CA SER A 29 8.14 6.35 -9.94
C SER A 29 8.97 5.93 -8.73
N TYR A 30 8.48 4.99 -7.92
CA TYR A 30 9.16 4.48 -6.74
C TYR A 30 10.43 3.70 -7.12
N ILE A 31 10.33 2.81 -8.11
CA ILE A 31 11.49 2.06 -8.63
C ILE A 31 12.53 3.00 -9.24
N ALA A 32 12.09 4.08 -9.89
CA ALA A 32 12.98 5.12 -10.41
C ALA A 32 13.65 5.97 -9.31
N GLY A 33 13.29 5.77 -8.03
CA GLY A 33 13.80 6.56 -6.90
C GLY A 33 13.13 7.94 -6.76
N ASP A 34 12.08 8.22 -7.54
CA ASP A 34 11.31 9.46 -7.45
C ASP A 34 10.20 9.33 -6.38
N TYR A 35 10.64 9.26 -5.12
CA TYR A 35 9.76 9.18 -3.96
C TYR A 35 8.82 10.39 -3.82
N PRO A 36 9.26 11.64 -4.07
CA PRO A 36 8.35 12.78 -4.07
C PRO A 36 7.21 12.64 -5.08
N ARG A 37 7.50 12.19 -6.31
CA ARG A 37 6.47 11.94 -7.33
C ARG A 37 5.56 10.79 -6.95
N THR A 38 6.10 9.70 -6.41
CA THR A 38 5.32 8.56 -5.90
C THR A 38 4.25 9.04 -4.91
N ILE A 39 4.67 9.83 -3.92
CA ILE A 39 3.77 10.44 -2.92
C ILE A 39 2.75 11.36 -3.59
N GLN A 40 3.19 12.21 -4.53
CA GLN A 40 2.31 13.15 -5.21
C GLN A 40 1.22 12.45 -6.03
N LEU A 41 1.58 11.41 -6.79
CA LEU A 41 0.64 10.62 -7.59
C LEU A 41 -0.45 10.02 -6.71
N LEU A 42 -0.06 9.39 -5.60
CA LEU A 42 -1.01 8.70 -4.73
C LEU A 42 -1.88 9.68 -3.93
N ARG A 43 -1.32 10.78 -3.42
CA ARG A 43 -2.08 11.81 -2.69
C ARG A 43 -3.07 12.59 -3.54
N ASN A 44 -2.77 12.77 -4.83
CA ASN A 44 -3.63 13.51 -5.76
C ASN A 44 -4.69 12.62 -6.42
N SER A 45 -4.79 11.37 -5.98
CA SER A 45 -5.72 10.38 -6.48
C SER A 45 -6.56 9.83 -5.33
N ASN A 46 -7.68 9.23 -5.69
CA ASN A 46 -8.48 8.44 -4.74
C ASN A 46 -8.05 6.96 -4.77
N ALA A 47 -6.82 6.62 -5.18
CA ALA A 47 -6.43 5.21 -5.35
C ALA A 47 -6.52 4.40 -4.04
N VAL A 48 -6.30 5.05 -2.89
CA VAL A 48 -6.44 4.48 -1.54
C VAL A 48 -7.91 4.33 -1.09
N GLU A 49 -8.87 4.95 -1.79
CA GLU A 49 -10.31 4.89 -1.46
C GLU A 49 -11.08 4.05 -2.48
N ASP A 50 -10.81 4.26 -3.76
CA ASP A 50 -11.55 3.69 -4.89
C ASP A 50 -10.97 2.36 -5.39
N GLY A 51 -9.76 2.01 -4.97
CA GLY A 51 -9.13 0.72 -5.28
C GLY A 51 -9.87 -0.45 -4.62
N ASP A 52 -9.70 -1.66 -5.14
CA ASP A 52 -9.99 -2.84 -4.33
C ASP A 52 -8.98 -2.97 -3.18
N ARG A 53 -9.29 -3.81 -2.18
CA ARG A 53 -8.44 -3.93 -0.98
C ARG A 53 -6.95 -4.14 -1.30
N PRO A 54 -6.55 -5.02 -2.24
CA PRO A 54 -5.15 -5.15 -2.65
C PRO A 54 -4.54 -3.85 -3.19
N THR A 55 -5.26 -3.13 -4.06
CA THR A 55 -4.80 -1.85 -4.62
C THR A 55 -4.62 -0.80 -3.53
N GLN A 56 -5.55 -0.72 -2.58
CA GLN A 56 -5.46 0.22 -1.45
C GLN A 56 -4.24 -0.07 -0.57
N ILE A 57 -4.01 -1.35 -0.25
CA ILE A 57 -2.83 -1.78 0.53
C ILE A 57 -1.53 -1.41 -0.19
N GLU A 58 -1.44 -1.68 -1.50
CA GLU A 58 -0.24 -1.37 -2.28
C GLU A 58 -0.01 0.15 -2.37
N ALA A 59 -1.06 0.94 -2.56
CA ALA A 59 -0.98 2.40 -2.54
C ALA A 59 -0.43 2.92 -1.20
N HIS A 60 -1.01 2.50 -0.07
CA HIS A 60 -0.50 2.89 1.25
C HIS A 60 0.93 2.40 1.48
N LYS A 61 1.30 1.21 1.00
CA LYS A 61 2.65 0.65 1.16
C LYS A 61 3.69 1.48 0.42
N LEU A 62 3.42 1.87 -0.83
CA LEU A 62 4.28 2.74 -1.62
C LEU A 62 4.44 4.13 -0.96
N MET A 63 3.34 4.70 -0.42
CA MET A 63 3.41 5.95 0.34
C MET A 63 4.25 5.79 1.61
N ALA A 64 4.04 4.71 2.39
CA ALA A 64 4.78 4.43 3.61
C ALA A 64 6.29 4.37 3.34
N PHE A 65 6.69 3.54 2.38
CA PHE A 65 8.11 3.40 2.02
C PHE A 65 8.72 4.71 1.54
N SER A 66 8.02 5.43 0.65
CA SER A 66 8.45 6.74 0.14
C SER A 66 8.61 7.78 1.24
N TYR A 67 7.68 7.85 2.20
CA TYR A 67 7.81 8.75 3.35
C TYR A 67 8.96 8.36 4.26
N CYS A 68 9.17 7.08 4.49
CA CYS A 68 10.26 6.60 5.33
C CYS A 68 11.63 6.98 4.76
N VAL A 69 11.86 6.77 3.47
CA VAL A 69 13.15 7.09 2.82
C VAL A 69 13.34 8.60 2.59
N THR A 70 12.27 9.40 2.65
CA THR A 70 12.33 10.87 2.60
C THR A 70 12.34 11.53 3.99
N ASN A 71 12.64 10.76 5.04
CA ASN A 71 12.74 11.22 6.44
C ASN A 71 11.44 11.82 7.02
N ARG A 72 10.28 11.41 6.49
CA ARG A 72 8.93 11.81 6.94
C ARG A 72 8.30 10.69 7.78
N VAL A 73 8.95 10.35 8.89
CA VAL A 73 8.66 9.14 9.69
C VAL A 73 7.24 9.12 10.27
N ALA A 74 6.69 10.28 10.64
CA ALA A 74 5.32 10.38 11.16
C ALA A 74 4.29 9.96 10.10
N GLN A 75 4.43 10.46 8.87
CA GLN A 75 3.59 10.05 7.74
C GLN A 75 3.82 8.59 7.39
N CYS A 76 5.06 8.12 7.34
CA CYS A 76 5.38 6.72 7.09
C CYS A 76 4.62 5.76 8.03
N ARG A 77 4.61 6.06 9.33
CA ARG A 77 3.86 5.28 10.32
C ARG A 77 2.35 5.35 10.08
N ALA A 78 1.82 6.54 9.81
CA ALA A 78 0.39 6.72 9.55
C ALA A 78 -0.11 5.89 8.37
N GLU A 79 0.69 5.75 7.30
CA GLU A 79 0.37 4.90 6.16
C GLU A 79 0.38 3.41 6.54
N PHE A 80 1.37 2.94 7.31
CA PHE A 80 1.34 1.56 7.83
C PHE A 80 0.15 1.30 8.74
N GLU A 81 -0.23 2.27 9.58
CA GLU A 81 -1.43 2.16 10.40
C GLU A 81 -2.69 2.05 9.52
N ALA A 82 -2.73 2.72 8.36
CA ALA A 82 -3.84 2.59 7.41
C ALA A 82 -3.91 1.19 6.81
N ILE A 83 -2.77 0.61 6.41
CA ILE A 83 -2.71 -0.79 5.95
C ILE A 83 -3.24 -1.74 7.01
N LEU A 84 -2.81 -1.57 8.27
CA LEU A 84 -3.21 -2.45 9.37
C LEU A 84 -4.70 -2.29 9.76
N ARG A 85 -5.32 -1.15 9.47
CA ARG A 85 -6.78 -0.99 9.60
C ARG A 85 -7.54 -1.69 8.47
N LEU A 86 -6.97 -1.75 7.26
CA LEU A 86 -7.55 -2.45 6.10
C LEU A 86 -7.37 -3.97 6.21
N ASP A 87 -6.21 -4.40 6.69
CA ASP A 87 -5.84 -5.80 6.89
C ASP A 87 -5.02 -5.93 8.19
N PRO A 88 -5.68 -6.29 9.32
CA PRO A 88 -5.00 -6.47 10.60
C PRO A 88 -3.94 -7.58 10.62
N HIS A 89 -3.94 -8.47 9.63
CA HIS A 89 -2.97 -9.56 9.49
C HIS A 89 -1.86 -9.25 8.48
N PHE A 90 -1.86 -8.04 7.90
CA PHE A 90 -0.82 -7.62 6.99
C PHE A 90 0.54 -7.71 7.66
N GLU A 91 1.51 -8.26 6.94
CA GLU A 91 2.89 -8.38 7.39
C GLU A 91 3.84 -8.02 6.24
N LEU A 92 4.86 -7.24 6.57
CA LEU A 92 5.96 -6.97 5.65
C LEU A 92 6.73 -8.26 5.30
N THR A 93 7.26 -8.32 4.09
CA THR A 93 8.14 -9.43 3.68
C THR A 93 9.43 -9.43 4.50
N ALA A 94 10.17 -10.55 4.51
CA ALA A 94 11.44 -10.63 5.23
C ALA A 94 12.44 -9.55 4.78
N ALA A 95 12.51 -9.26 3.48
CA ALA A 95 13.36 -8.21 2.93
C ALA A 95 12.94 -6.81 3.41
N GLU A 96 11.64 -6.54 3.43
CA GLU A 96 11.10 -5.23 3.86
C GLU A 96 11.30 -5.00 5.35
N LYS A 97 11.09 -6.03 6.18
CA LYS A 97 11.34 -5.98 7.63
C LYS A 97 12.81 -5.75 7.96
N GLY A 98 13.72 -6.29 7.13
CA GLY A 98 15.15 -6.08 7.28
C GLY A 98 15.62 -4.66 7.01
N HIS A 99 14.79 -3.81 6.40
CA HIS A 99 15.15 -2.41 6.12
C HIS A 99 15.21 -1.59 7.44
N PRO A 100 16.30 -0.84 7.69
CA PRO A 100 16.56 -0.20 8.99
C PRO A 100 15.51 0.84 9.40
N ILE A 101 14.74 1.37 8.44
CA ILE A 101 13.69 2.37 8.70
C ILE A 101 12.30 1.74 8.62
N TRP A 102 12.05 0.80 7.70
CA TRP A 102 10.69 0.32 7.42
C TRP A 102 10.22 -0.65 8.51
N GLY A 103 11.05 -1.63 8.89
CA GLY A 103 10.72 -2.57 9.96
C GLY A 103 10.33 -1.87 11.27
N PRO A 104 11.17 -0.99 11.82
CA PRO A 104 10.84 -0.27 13.05
C PRO A 104 9.61 0.64 12.94
N ALA A 105 9.38 1.28 11.77
CA ALA A 105 8.20 2.10 11.54
C ALA A 105 6.92 1.26 11.51
N PHE A 106 6.96 0.11 10.83
CA PHE A 106 5.84 -0.84 10.78
C PHE A 106 5.53 -1.44 12.14
N ASP A 107 6.55 -1.86 12.90
CA ASP A 107 6.36 -2.39 14.25
C ASP A 107 5.74 -1.34 15.20
N ALA A 108 6.13 -0.07 15.06
CA ALA A 108 5.53 1.03 15.81
C ALA A 108 4.05 1.24 15.44
N ALA A 109 3.72 1.18 14.14
CA ALA A 109 2.34 1.25 13.66
C ALA A 109 1.49 0.08 14.21
N ARG A 110 2.01 -1.15 14.17
CA ARG A 110 1.32 -2.35 14.68
C ARG A 110 1.00 -2.26 16.16
N ARG A 111 1.96 -1.83 16.99
CA ARG A 111 1.73 -1.62 18.43
C ARG A 111 0.65 -0.57 18.72
N LYS A 112 0.48 0.42 17.84
CA LYS A 112 -0.51 1.48 18.01
C LYS A 112 -1.91 1.04 17.59
N VAL A 113 -2.03 0.27 16.51
CA VAL A 113 -3.34 -0.20 15.99
C VAL A 113 -3.88 -1.38 16.80
N ALA A 114 -3.02 -2.23 17.33
CA ALA A 114 -3.39 -3.32 18.24
C ALA A 114 -2.98 -2.95 19.68
N PRO A 115 -3.72 -2.05 20.36
CA PRO A 115 -3.45 -1.78 21.76
C PRO A 115 -3.69 -3.07 22.55
N SER A 116 -2.71 -3.40 23.39
CA SER A 116 -2.73 -4.54 24.31
C SER A 116 -3.90 -4.46 25.30
#